data_AF-S4P995-F1
#
_entry.id   AF-S4P995-F1
#
_cell.length_a   1.000
_cell.length_b   1.000
_cell.length_c   1.000
_cell.angle_alpha   90.00
_cell.angle_beta   90.00
_cell.angle_gamma   90.00
#
_symmetry.space_group_name_H-M   'P 1'
#
loop_
_entity.id
_entity.type
_entity.pdbx_description
1 polymer ?
#
loop_
_entity_poly.entity_id
_entity_poly.type
_entity_poly.pdbx_seq_one_letter_code
_entity_poly.pdbx_strand_id
1 'polypeptide(L)' 'MPIAKEYDPEIVLVSCGFDAAGGHPAPLGGYNVSAACFAHMTRDLMQLANGKVVLSLEGGYDLAAMCDCA' A
#
# COMPACT_ATOMS: atom_id res chain seq x y z
N MET A 1 1.12 1.77 -13.20
CA MET A 1 2.51 1.38 -13.52
C MET A 1 3.17 2.10 -14.70
N PRO A 2 2.52 2.43 -15.83
CA PRO A 2 3.22 3.01 -16.99
C PRO A 2 4.10 4.24 -16.66
N ILE A 3 3.54 5.22 -15.96
CA ILE A 3 4.26 6.44 -15.54
C ILE A 3 5.48 6.11 -14.68
N ALA A 4 5.35 5.23 -13.70
CA ALA A 4 6.45 4.86 -12.81
C ALA A 4 7.55 4.05 -13.53
N LYS A 5 7.19 3.29 -14.58
CA LYS A 5 8.16 2.59 -15.43
C LYS A 5 8.91 3.56 -16.35
N GLU A 6 8.21 4.57 -16.88
CA GLU A 6 8.82 5.62 -17.70
C GLU A 6 9.75 6.52 -16.88
N TYR A 7 9.39 6.80 -15.63
CA TYR A 7 10.21 7.59 -14.71
C TYR A 7 11.52 6.90 -14.30
N ASP A 8 11.57 5.55 -14.31
CA ASP A 8 12.72 4.72 -13.96
C ASP A 8 13.37 5.09 -12.60
N PRO A 9 12.66 4.91 -11.48
CA PRO A 9 13.15 5.33 -10.17
C PRO A 9 14.32 4.48 -9.66
N GLU A 10 15.26 5.11 -8.96
CA GLU A 10 16.37 4.42 -8.30
C GLU A 10 16.00 3.79 -6.94
N ILE A 11 14.92 4.29 -6.32
CA ILE A 11 14.30 3.83 -5.07
C ILE A 11 12.80 4.20 -5.08
N VAL A 12 11.95 3.38 -4.46
CA VAL A 12 10.53 3.67 -4.25
C VAL A 12 10.25 3.81 -2.76
N LEU A 13 9.66 4.92 -2.36
CA LEU A 13 9.18 5.16 -0.99
C LEU A 13 7.65 5.17 -1.02
N VAL A 14 7.03 4.37 -0.16
CA VAL A 14 5.58 4.24 -0.07
C VAL A 14 5.12 4.74 1.29
N SER A 15 4.34 5.82 1.29
CA SER A 15 3.49 6.21 2.41
C SER A 15 2.33 5.22 2.48
N CYS A 16 2.46 4.20 3.33
CA CYS A 16 1.61 3.01 3.34
C CYS A 16 0.54 3.11 4.43
N GLY A 17 -0.61 3.66 4.06
CA GLY A 17 -1.81 3.67 4.90
C GLY A 17 -2.73 2.47 4.62
N PHE A 18 -3.27 1.86 5.68
CA PHE A 18 -4.24 0.75 5.60
C PHE A 18 -5.68 1.16 5.92
N ASP A 19 -5.99 2.45 5.99
CA ASP A 19 -7.34 2.98 6.21
C ASP A 19 -8.31 2.75 5.03
N ALA A 20 -7.77 2.39 3.86
CA ALA A 20 -8.57 1.89 2.74
C ALA A 20 -9.03 0.42 2.90
N ALA A 21 -8.49 -0.32 3.88
CA ALA A 21 -8.93 -1.66 4.18
C ALA A 21 -10.34 -1.67 4.79
N GLY A 22 -11.06 -2.79 4.61
CA GLY A 22 -12.34 -3.00 5.28
C GLY A 22 -12.22 -2.87 6.80
N GLY A 23 -13.26 -2.35 7.45
CA GLY A 23 -13.29 -2.09 8.90
C GLY A 23 -13.27 -0.61 9.29
N HIS A 24 -12.89 0.28 8.37
CA HIS A 24 -12.87 1.72 8.62
C HIS A 24 -14.22 2.38 8.26
N PRO A 25 -14.81 3.22 9.14
CA PRO A 25 -16.06 3.91 8.85
C PRO A 25 -15.88 4.96 7.74
N ALA A 26 -16.99 5.33 7.09
CA ALA A 26 -16.99 6.26 5.95
C ALA A 26 -16.23 7.59 6.16
N PRO A 27 -16.26 8.23 7.34
CA PRO A 27 -15.49 9.46 7.57
C PRO A 27 -13.96 9.26 7.65
N LEU A 28 -13.48 8.04 7.84
CA LEU A 28 -12.07 7.72 8.06
C LEU A 28 -11.43 7.03 6.84
N GLY A 29 -12.17 6.15 6.17
CA GLY A 29 -11.71 5.46 4.97
C GLY A 29 -12.88 4.98 4.12
N GLY A 30 -13.79 4.20 4.71
CA GLY A 30 -15.04 3.77 4.06
C GLY A 30 -14.87 2.85 2.85
N TYR A 31 -13.64 2.43 2.57
CA TYR A 31 -13.31 1.52 1.47
C TYR A 31 -13.29 0.07 1.95
N ASN A 32 -13.14 -0.83 0.97
CA ASN A 32 -13.14 -2.27 1.22
C ASN A 32 -12.03 -2.97 0.44
N VAL A 33 -10.82 -2.39 0.47
CA VAL A 33 -9.63 -3.01 -0.13
C VAL A 33 -9.22 -4.20 0.74
N SER A 34 -8.98 -5.36 0.14
CA SER A 34 -8.51 -6.53 0.88
C SER A 34 -7.02 -6.44 1.15
N ALA A 35 -6.56 -7.06 2.25
CA ALA A 35 -5.13 -7.23 2.54
C ALA A 35 -4.36 -7.85 1.36
N ALA A 36 -4.94 -8.86 0.70
CA ALA A 36 -4.36 -9.48 -0.48
C ALA A 36 -4.14 -8.50 -1.66
N CYS A 37 -4.98 -7.45 -1.76
CA CYS A 37 -4.81 -6.40 -2.76
C CYS A 37 -3.60 -5.51 -2.43
N PHE A 38 -3.39 -5.13 -1.16
CA PHE A 38 -2.16 -4.42 -0.75
C PHE A 38 -0.90 -5.24 -1.06
N ALA A 39 -0.93 -6.56 -0.82
CA ALA A 39 0.15 -7.47 -1.20
C ALA A 39 0.35 -7.54 -2.72
N HIS A 40 -0.70 -7.43 -3.53
CA HIS A 40 -0.58 -7.36 -4.99
C HIS A 40 0.05 -6.04 -5.45
N MET A 41 -0.42 -4.90 -4.91
CA MET A 41 0.15 -3.58 -5.22
C MET A 41 1.62 -3.49 -4.82
N THR A 42 1.99 -4.05 -3.66
CA THR A 42 3.40 -4.11 -3.23
C THR A 42 4.26 -4.92 -4.21
N ARG A 43 3.76 -6.07 -4.70
CA ARG A 43 4.45 -6.87 -5.72
C ARG A 43 4.64 -6.12 -7.04
N ASP A 44 3.67 -5.31 -7.44
CA ASP A 44 3.81 -4.48 -8.65
C ASP A 44 4.88 -3.40 -8.48
N LEU A 45 4.97 -2.78 -7.30
CA LEU A 45 6.02 -1.80 -6.99
C LEU A 45 7.41 -2.43 -6.92
N MET A 46 7.53 -3.68 -6.45
CA MET A 46 8.80 -4.42 -6.42
C MET A 46 9.38 -4.71 -7.82
N GLN A 47 8.61 -4.53 -8.90
CA GLN A 47 9.12 -4.61 -10.28
C GLN A 47 9.92 -3.35 -10.69
N LEU A 48 9.90 -2.29 -9.88
CA LEU A 48 10.63 -1.04 -10.11
C LEU A 48 11.91 -1.00 -9.26
N ALA A 49 12.83 -0.09 -9.59
CA ALA A 49 14.01 0.23 -8.75
C ALA A 49 14.84 -0.99 -8.33
N ASN A 50 14.86 -2.06 -9.13
CA ASN A 50 15.44 -3.36 -8.78
C ASN A 50 14.98 -3.88 -7.40
N GLY A 51 13.71 -3.68 -7.06
CA GLY A 51 13.11 -4.10 -5.79
C GLY A 51 13.48 -3.23 -4.60
N LYS A 52 14.17 -2.09 -4.78
CA LYS A 52 14.46 -1.13 -3.71
C LYS A 52 13.21 -0.35 -3.33
N VAL A 53 12.36 -0.98 -2.53
CA VAL A 53 11.08 -0.42 -2.07
C VAL A 53 11.09 -0.37 -0.54
N VAL A 54 10.73 0.78 0.03
CA VAL A 54 10.51 0.95 1.47
C VAL A 54 9.06 1.36 1.69
N LEU A 55 8.36 0.62 2.55
CA LEU A 55 7.01 0.94 2.98
C LEU A 55 7.10 1.51 4.40
N SER A 56 6.56 2.71 4.59
CA SER A 56 6.43 3.35 5.90
C SER A 56 4.96 3.36 6.28
N LEU A 57 4.60 2.77 7.41
CA LEU A 57 3.24 2.78 7.92
C LEU A 57 2.78 4.22 8.19
N GLU A 58 1.59 4.57 7.70
CA GLU A 58 0.94 5.87 7.89
C GLU A 58 -0.41 5.69 8.62
N GLY A 59 -1.52 5.78 7.88
CA GLY A 59 -2.87 5.55 8.39
C GLY A 59 -3.25 4.07 8.51
N GLY A 60 -4.45 3.82 9.02
CA GLY A 60 -4.92 2.51 9.45
C GLY A 60 -5.18 2.56 10.95
N TYR A 61 -6.40 2.20 11.34
CA TYR A 61 -6.91 2.45 12.68
C TYR A 61 -7.76 1.30 13.22
N ASP A 62 -8.21 0.40 12.33
CA ASP A 62 -8.70 -0.91 12.73
C ASP A 62 -7.52 -1.89 12.89
N LEU A 63 -7.32 -2.40 14.11
CA LEU A 63 -6.17 -3.25 14.45
C LEU A 63 -6.14 -4.55 13.65
N ALA A 64 -7.28 -5.17 13.39
CA ALA A 64 -7.32 -6.42 12.64
C ALA A 64 -6.94 -6.17 11.18
N ALA A 65 -7.52 -5.14 10.56
CA ALA A 65 -7.21 -4.75 9.20
C ALA A 65 -5.73 -4.38 9.03
N MET A 66 -5.15 -3.63 9.97
CA MET A 66 -3.72 -3.27 9.93
C MET A 66 -2.82 -4.50 10.04
N CYS A 67 -3.10 -5.40 10.98
CA CYS A 67 -2.33 -6.63 11.17
C CYS A 67 -2.42 -7.56 9.95
N ASP A 68 -3.58 -7.63 9.30
CA ASP A 68 -3.76 -8.44 8.10
C ASP A 68 -3.03 -7.84 6.87
N CYS A 69 -2.91 -6.51 6.80
CA CYS A 69 -2.29 -5.81 5.66
C CYS A 69 -0.76 -5.66 5.76
N ALA A 70 -0.20 -5.66 6.98
CA ALA A 70 1.24 -5.50 7.24
C ALA A 70 2.06 -6.75 6.88
#